data_AF-A0A511ZNU3-F1
#
_entry.id   AF-A0A511ZNU3-F1
#
_cell.length_a   1.000
_cell.length_b   1.000
_cell.length_c   1.000
_cell.angle_alpha   90.00
_cell.angle_beta   90.00
_cell.angle_gamma   90.00
#
_symmetry.space_group_name_H-M   'P 1'
#
loop_
_entity.id
_entity.type
_entity.pdbx_description
1 polymer ?
#
loop_
_entity_poly.entity_id
_entity_poly.type
_entity_poly.pdbx_seq_one_letter_code
_entity_poly.pdbx_strand_id
1 'polypeptide(L)'
;MFLDSEDQTHISISGDKGSLSVFPYEVYQPKYGKMMETYTEIIEDHHQAGILQAKNFIDACLGKESLKSSPEEALRVTKVIDAIYESSEQGKSIFLSY
;
A
#
# COMPACT_ATOMS: atom_id res chain seq x y z
N MET A 1 17.08 24.60 -17.53
CA MET A 1 17.29 23.56 -16.51
C MET A 1 15.91 23.01 -16.22
N PHE A 2 15.57 21.87 -16.81
CA PHE A 2 14.27 21.22 -16.65
C PHE A 2 14.37 20.30 -15.44
N LEU A 3 13.63 20.62 -14.37
CA LEU A 3 13.35 19.70 -13.27
C LEU A 3 11.84 19.46 -13.33
N ASP A 4 11.41 18.59 -14.24
CA ASP A 4 10.16 17.85 -14.03
C ASP A 4 10.53 16.72 -13.06
N SER A 5 10.43 16.99 -11.77
CA SER A 5 10.35 15.93 -10.77
C SER A 5 8.91 15.42 -10.79
N GLU A 6 8.57 14.59 -11.77
CA GLU A 6 7.30 13.85 -11.70
C GLU A 6 7.32 12.98 -10.44
N ASP A 7 6.33 13.15 -9.57
CA ASP A 7 6.11 12.26 -8.44
C ASP A 7 5.86 10.85 -8.97
N GLN A 8 6.84 9.96 -8.84
CA GLN A 8 6.73 8.57 -9.27
C GLN A 8 6.23 7.73 -8.10
N THR A 9 5.04 7.14 -8.24
CA THR A 9 4.56 6.12 -7.31
C THR A 9 5.03 4.77 -7.81
N HIS A 10 5.97 4.16 -7.10
CA HIS A 10 6.47 2.82 -7.41
C HIS A 10 6.44 1.93 -6.16
N ILE A 11 5.74 0.81 -6.25
CA ILE A 11 5.68 -0.20 -5.20
C ILE A 11 5.96 -1.56 -5.84
N SER A 12 6.97 -2.26 -5.32
CA SER A 12 7.30 -3.63 -5.70
C SER A 12 7.26 -4.54 -4.49
N ILE A 13 6.60 -5.68 -4.63
CA ILE A 13 6.48 -6.71 -3.60
C ILE A 13 7.15 -7.96 -4.14
N SER A 14 8.19 -8.45 -3.45
CA SER A 14 8.94 -9.64 -3.85
C SER A 14 8.77 -10.75 -2.84
N GLY A 15 8.60 -11.98 -3.33
CA GLY A 15 8.51 -13.19 -2.54
C GLY A 15 9.24 -14.37 -3.19
N ASP A 16 9.17 -15.53 -2.55
CA ASP A 16 9.79 -16.78 -3.02
C ASP A 16 9.16 -17.33 -4.31
N LYS A 17 7.88 -17.01 -4.56
CA LYS A 17 7.11 -17.50 -5.72
C LYS A 17 7.00 -16.50 -6.87
N GLY A 18 7.63 -15.34 -6.76
CA GLY A 18 7.55 -14.28 -7.77
C GLY A 18 7.50 -12.88 -7.16
N SER A 19 7.28 -11.89 -8.01
CA SER A 19 7.13 -10.49 -7.62
C SER A 19 5.94 -9.82 -8.29
N LEU A 20 5.51 -8.70 -7.71
CA LEU A 20 4.44 -7.83 -8.17
C LEU A 20 4.95 -6.40 -8.19
N SER A 21 4.93 -5.75 -9.34
CA SER A 21 4.87 -4.29 -9.43
C SER A 21 3.42 -3.87 -9.31
N VAL A 22 3.10 -2.91 -8.44
CA VAL A 22 1.72 -2.43 -8.24
C VAL A 22 1.40 -1.29 -9.21
N PHE A 23 2.39 -0.44 -9.48
CA PHE A 23 2.27 0.73 -10.36
C PHE A 23 3.48 0.77 -11.31
N PRO A 24 3.32 0.41 -12.60
CA PRO A 24 2.13 -0.25 -13.20
C PRO A 24 1.93 -1.67 -12.68
N TYR A 25 0.75 -2.26 -12.91
CA TYR A 25 0.42 -3.60 -12.42
C TYR A 25 1.07 -4.69 -13.29
N GLU A 26 2.09 -5.31 -12.73
CA GLU A 26 2.92 -6.31 -13.42
C GLU A 26 3.24 -7.47 -12.50
N VAL A 27 2.92 -8.69 -12.93
CA VAL A 27 3.18 -9.91 -12.16
C VAL A 27 4.28 -10.72 -12.84
N TYR A 28 5.28 -11.10 -12.04
CA TYR A 28 6.49 -11.79 -12.46
C TYR A 28 6.58 -13.14 -11.74
N GLN A 29 6.37 -14.26 -12.45
CA GLN A 29 6.27 -15.58 -11.81
C GLN A 29 6.92 -16.69 -12.65
N PRO A 30 7.70 -17.61 -12.06
CA PRO A 30 8.17 -18.80 -12.75
C PRO A 30 7.00 -19.79 -12.96
N LYS A 31 6.67 -20.10 -14.22
CA LYS A 31 5.69 -21.13 -14.60
C LYS A 31 6.21 -21.93 -15.78
N TYR A 32 5.91 -23.23 -15.81
CA TYR A 32 6.31 -24.13 -16.90
C TYR A 32 7.83 -24.11 -17.21
N GLY A 33 8.66 -23.96 -16.17
CA GLY A 33 10.12 -23.87 -16.32
C GLY A 33 10.63 -22.58 -16.96
N LYS A 34 9.80 -21.54 -17.06
CA LYS A 34 10.13 -20.24 -17.65
C LYS A 34 9.63 -19.10 -16.78
N MET A 35 10.21 -17.91 -16.95
CA MET A 35 9.67 -16.70 -16.35
C MET A 35 8.46 -16.24 -17.15
N MET A 36 7.33 -16.02 -16.47
CA MET A 36 6.13 -15.46 -17.05
C MET A 36 5.92 -14.05 -16.51
N GLU A 37 5.47 -13.18 -17.39
CA GLU A 37 5.14 -11.79 -17.10
C GLU A 37 3.67 -11.57 -17.45
N THR A 38 2.92 -10.91 -16.59
CA THR A 38 1.52 -10.56 -16.83
C THR A 38 1.33 -9.09 -16.57
N TYR A 39 0.83 -8.38 -17.58
CA TYR A 39 0.60 -6.95 -17.57
C TYR A 39 -0.90 -6.69 -17.64
N THR A 40 -1.37 -5.71 -16.88
CA THR A 40 -2.75 -5.23 -17.02
C THR A 40 -2.80 -3.72 -16.89
N GLU A 41 -3.67 -3.09 -17.68
CA GLU A 41 -3.99 -1.69 -17.49
C GLU A 41 -5.02 -1.58 -16.37
N ILE A 42 -4.63 -0.92 -15.28
CA ILE A 42 -5.57 -0.57 -14.20
C ILE A 42 -6.02 0.85 -14.46
N ILE A 43 -7.35 1.03 -14.55
CA ILE A 43 -7.95 2.37 -14.51
C ILE A 43 -8.17 2.70 -13.05
N GLU A 44 -7.38 3.65 -12.54
CA GLU A 44 -7.56 4.15 -11.19
C GLU A 44 -8.77 5.08 -11.12
N ASP A 45 -9.79 4.67 -10.37
CA ASP A 45 -10.96 5.51 -10.08
C ASP A 45 -10.95 5.94 -8.61
N HIS A 46 -10.14 6.96 -8.32
CA HIS A 46 -10.01 7.54 -6.98
C HIS A 46 -11.33 8.10 -6.45
N HIS A 47 -12.21 8.57 -7.34
CA HIS A 47 -13.52 9.08 -6.94
C HIS A 47 -14.43 7.96 -6.43
N GLN A 48 -14.50 6.86 -7.17
CA GLN A 48 -15.25 5.68 -6.74
C GLN A 48 -14.65 5.07 -5.46
N ALA A 49 -13.32 5.05 -5.33
CA ALA A 49 -12.67 4.62 -4.09
C ALA A 49 -13.09 5.46 -2.88
N GLY A 50 -13.14 6.79 -3.03
CA GLY A 50 -13.63 7.71 -2.00
C GLY A 50 -15.11 7.46 -1.63
N ILE A 51 -15.97 7.22 -2.62
CA ILE A 51 -17.38 6.86 -2.38
C ILE A 51 -17.49 5.56 -1.58
N LEU A 52 -16.72 4.54 -1.94
CA LEU A 52 -16.73 3.24 -1.26
C LEU A 52 -16.23 3.34 0.18
N GLN A 53 -15.22 4.18 0.43
CA GLN A 53 -14.70 4.45 1.77
C GLN A 53 -15.76 5.16 2.64
N ALA A 54 -16.38 6.23 2.12
CA ALA A 54 -17.43 6.95 2.84
C ALA A 54 -18.65 6.06 3.13
N LYS A 55 -19.02 5.20 2.17
CA LYS A 55 -20.09 4.21 2.36
C LYS A 55 -19.78 3.24 3.50
N ASN A 56 -18.58 2.64 3.54
CA ASN A 56 -18.20 1.73 4.62
C ASN A 56 -18.24 2.43 5.99
N PHE A 57 -17.78 3.68 6.07
CA PHE A 57 -17.84 4.46 7.30
C PHE A 57 -19.29 4.65 7.80
N ILE A 58 -20.20 5.07 6.91
CA ILE A 58 -21.62 5.26 7.25
C ILE A 58 -22.27 3.93 7.66
N ASP A 59 -22.05 2.86 6.89
CA ASP A 59 -22.63 1.55 7.18
C ASP A 59 -22.09 0.97 8.49
N ALA A 60 -20.83 1.23 8.85
CA ALA A 60 -20.27 0.87 10.15
C ALA A 60 -20.92 1.64 11.31
N CYS A 61 -21.13 2.95 11.17
CA CYS A 61 -21.86 3.76 12.15
C CYS A 61 -23.30 3.27 12.38
N LEU A 62 -23.93 2.70 11.35
CA LEU A 62 -25.28 2.12 11.41
C LEU A 62 -25.30 0.64 11.86
N GLY A 63 -24.15 0.05 12.17
CA GLY A 63 -24.03 -1.36 12.57
C GLY A 63 -24.30 -2.37 11.45
N LYS A 64 -24.22 -1.94 10.18
CA LYS A 64 -24.49 -2.78 9.00
C LYS A 64 -23.25 -3.47 8.44
N GLU A 65 -22.07 -2.92 8.72
CA GLU A 65 -20.79 -3.46 8.28
C GLU A 65 -19.74 -3.24 9.38
N SER A 66 -18.63 -3.99 9.36
CA SER A 66 -17.45 -3.65 10.15
C SER A 66 -16.64 -2.55 9.46
N LEU A 67 -15.99 -1.72 10.26
CA LEU A 67 -15.06 -0.71 9.73
C LEU A 67 -13.87 -1.42 9.08
N LYS A 68 -13.58 -1.11 7.81
CA LYS A 68 -12.45 -1.70 7.06
C LYS A 68 -11.09 -1.10 7.41
N SER A 69 -11.10 0.07 8.05
CA SER A 69 -9.91 0.76 8.52
C SER A 69 -10.09 1.10 9.99
N SER A 70 -9.65 0.20 10.86
CA SER A 70 -9.89 0.32 12.30
C SER A 70 -9.02 1.42 12.95
N PRO A 71 -9.46 2.03 14.06
CA PRO A 71 -8.63 2.93 14.84
C PRO A 71 -7.32 2.29 15.31
N GLU A 72 -7.34 1.00 15.63
CA GLU A 72 -6.17 0.24 16.08
C GLU A 72 -5.13 0.10 14.96
N GLU A 73 -5.56 -0.19 13.72
CA GLU A 73 -4.68 -0.23 12.55
C GLU A 73 -4.11 1.15 12.23
N ALA A 74 -4.94 2.20 12.28
CA ALA A 74 -4.48 3.57 12.08
C ALA A 74 -3.40 3.96 13.10
N LEU A 75 -3.61 3.65 14.39
CA LEU A 75 -2.61 3.89 15.43
C LEU A 75 -1.32 3.10 15.19
N ARG A 76 -1.41 1.85 14.73
CA ARG A 76 -0.21 1.05 14.40
C ARG A 76 0.60 1.69 13.28
N VAL A 77 -0.07 2.18 12.22
CA VAL A 77 0.59 2.88 11.11
C VAL A 77 1.25 4.17 11.60
N THR A 78 0.56 4.99 12.41
CA THR A 78 1.15 6.21 12.99
C THR A 78 2.40 5.89 13.81
N LYS A 79 2.38 4.84 14.65
CA LYS A 79 3.57 4.43 15.41
C LYS A 79 4.75 4.02 14.53
N VAL A 80 4.49 3.41 13.37
CA VAL A 80 5.56 3.09 12.41
C VAL A 80 6.16 4.38 11.83
N ILE A 81 5.31 5.36 11.47
CA ILE A 81 5.75 6.65 10.96
C ILE A 81 6.60 7.39 12.00
N ASP A 82 6.15 7.44 13.25
CA ASP A 82 6.89 8.08 14.35
C ASP A 82 8.26 7.40 14.56
N ALA A 83 8.31 6.06 14.51
CA ALA A 83 9.55 5.30 14.63
C ALA A 83 10.51 5.53 13.46
N ILE A 84 10.01 5.80 12.25
CA ILE A 84 10.85 6.18 11.10
C ILE A 84 11.51 7.53 11.36
N TYR A 85 10.74 8.52 11.85
CA TYR A 85 11.30 9.82 12.22
C TYR A 85 12.34 9.70 13.35
N GLU A 86 12.00 8.98 14.41
CA GLU A 86 12.92 8.73 15.53
C GLU A 86 14.19 7.99 15.09
N SER A 87 14.06 6.99 14.21
CA SER A 87 15.21 6.26 13.64
C SER A 87 16.14 7.18 12.88
N SER A 88 15.60 8.12 12.10
CA SER A 88 16.35 9.11 11.34
C SER A 88 17.14 10.04 12.26
N GLU A 89 16.51 10.55 13.33
CA GLU A 89 17.16 11.42 14.30
C GLU A 89 18.28 10.72 15.08
N GLN A 90 18.07 9.45 15.44
CA GLN A 90 19.01 8.70 16.28
C GLN A 90 20.07 7.92 15.48
N GLY A 91 19.90 7.80 14.16
CA GLY A 91 20.80 7.02 13.28
C GLY A 91 20.82 5.53 13.60
N LYS A 92 19.77 4.99 14.23
CA LYS A 92 19.65 3.57 14.59
C LYS A 92 18.22 3.07 14.43
N SER A 93 18.06 1.76 14.36
CA SER A 93 16.74 1.14 14.27
C SER A 93 15.92 1.30 15.55
N ILE A 94 14.62 1.54 15.40
CA ILE A 94 13.63 1.58 16.49
C ILE A 94 12.82 0.29 16.48
N PHE A 95 12.70 -0.36 17.62
CA PHE A 95 11.94 -1.61 17.76
C PHE A 95 10.52 -1.31 18.23
N LEU A 96 9.53 -1.78 17.48
CA LEU A 96 8.11 -1.67 17.83
C LEU A 96 7.61 -2.99 18.40
N SER A 97 6.90 -2.92 19.52
CA SER A 97 6.18 -4.06 20.11
C SER A 97 4.68 -3.84 19.99
N TYR A 98 3.96 -4.90 19.66
CA TYR A 98 2.51 -4.93 19.44
C TYR A 98 1.90 -6.12 20.14
#